data_AF-A0A402CSC3-F1
#
_entry.id   AF-A0A402CSC3-F1
#
_cell.length_a   1.000
_cell.length_b   1.000
_cell.length_c   1.000
_cell.angle_alpha   90.00
_cell.angle_beta   90.00
_cell.angle_gamma   90.00
#
_symmetry.space_group_name_H-M   'P 1'
#
loop_
_entity.id
_entity.type
_entity.pdbx_description
1 polymer ?
#
loop_
_entity_poly.entity_id
_entity_poly.type
_entity_poly.pdbx_seq_one_letter_code
_entity_poly.pdbx_strand_id
1 'polypeptide(L)'
;MKITEIIFYSTNRAKLVVEIPETDAYTTSEAPRIPRILFKLFPHMATQRCYNDGGYSFRREAQATEIPHLLEHLILEIQDQVRRGVGTPFAGETHWNWTIDPRGRFYVTVDYDNELVALGAIRLAERVINALDSKEIAQVDMPREIGRLRELAKLSRRFIPTATRERWRGVQEAPEPAEPSEPEPAPYSANEAAQSAPTPKETHRVFADGLAHG
;
A
#
# COMPACT_ATOMS: atom_id res chain seq x y z
N MET A 1 3.35 4.57 14.36
CA MET A 1 2.34 4.95 13.34
C MET A 1 0.97 4.37 13.67
N LYS A 2 -0.11 4.92 13.10
CA LYS A 2 -1.48 4.41 13.28
C LYS A 2 -2.30 4.49 12.00
N ILE A 3 -3.10 3.46 11.73
CA ILE A 3 -4.12 3.48 10.68
C ILE A 3 -5.44 3.97 11.30
N THR A 4 -5.86 5.16 10.89
CA THR A 4 -7.03 5.84 11.45
C THR A 4 -8.32 5.50 10.71
N GLU A 5 -8.24 5.23 9.42
CA GLU A 5 -9.39 4.90 8.59
C GLU A 5 -9.06 3.73 7.64
N ILE A 6 -10.05 2.87 7.40
CA ILE A 6 -9.99 1.77 6.43
C ILE A 6 -11.33 1.79 5.67
N ILE A 7 -11.25 1.99 4.35
CA ILE A 7 -12.41 2.07 3.47
C ILE A 7 -12.27 0.98 2.40
N PHE A 8 -13.21 0.05 2.35
CA PHE A 8 -13.28 -0.99 1.33
C PHE A 8 -14.16 -0.54 0.17
N TYR A 9 -13.65 -0.68 -1.05
CA TYR A 9 -14.39 -0.40 -2.28
C TYR A 9 -14.86 -1.68 -2.94
N SER A 10 -15.97 -1.58 -3.67
CA SER A 10 -16.52 -2.68 -4.45
C SER A 10 -15.62 -3.15 -5.60
N THR A 11 -14.58 -2.39 -5.94
CA THR A 11 -13.54 -2.72 -6.92
C THR A 11 -12.43 -3.60 -6.36
N ASN A 12 -12.62 -4.22 -5.19
CA ASN A 12 -11.62 -5.03 -4.51
C ASN A 12 -10.34 -4.26 -4.14
N ARG A 13 -10.52 -2.99 -3.77
CA ARG A 13 -9.45 -2.09 -3.33
C ARG A 13 -9.80 -1.50 -1.97
N ALA A 14 -8.82 -1.39 -1.09
CA ALA A 14 -8.97 -0.77 0.22
C ALA A 14 -8.13 0.51 0.26
N LYS A 15 -8.69 1.60 0.75
CA LYS A 15 -7.96 2.84 1.07
C LYS A 15 -7.78 2.96 2.57
N LEU A 16 -6.56 3.29 2.97
CA LEU A 16 -6.12 3.47 4.34
C LEU A 16 -5.70 4.92 4.52
N VAL A 17 -6.08 5.52 5.64
CA VAL A 17 -5.48 6.76 6.12
C VAL A 17 -4.50 6.38 7.22
N VAL A 18 -3.24 6.74 7.01
CA VAL A 18 -2.14 6.44 7.93
C VAL A 18 -1.62 7.75 8.50
N GLU A 19 -1.51 7.80 9.82
CA GLU A 19 -0.97 8.94 10.54
C GLU A 19 0.29 8.53 11.30
N ILE A 20 1.32 9.35 11.14
CA ILE A 20 2.58 9.27 11.87
C ILE A 20 2.76 10.58 12.64
N PRO A 21 2.96 10.54 13.97
CA PRO A 21 3.26 11.74 14.76
C PRO A 21 4.45 12.53 14.22
N GLU A 22 4.43 13.86 14.32
CA GLU A 22 5.53 14.73 13.88
C GLU A 22 6.86 14.50 14.61
N THR A 23 6.81 13.87 15.77
CA THR A 23 8.01 13.49 16.54
C THR A 23 8.71 12.25 16.01
N ASP A 24 8.08 11.51 15.10
CA ASP A 24 8.53 10.20 14.65
C ASP A 24 9.20 10.29 13.28
N ALA A 25 10.04 9.30 12.99
CA ALA A 25 10.63 9.13 11.67
C ALA A 25 9.55 8.80 10.62
N TYR A 26 9.50 9.58 9.55
CA TYR A 26 8.60 9.30 8.42
C TYR A 26 9.23 8.35 7.41
N THR A 27 10.56 8.25 7.40
CA THR A 27 11.30 7.49 6.39
C THR A 27 12.11 6.35 7.01
N THR A 28 12.35 5.31 6.22
CA THR A 28 13.18 4.16 6.63
C THR A 28 14.66 4.52 6.74
N SER A 29 15.11 5.63 6.14
CA SER A 29 16.49 6.10 6.25
C SER A 29 16.85 6.51 7.68
N GLU A 30 15.86 7.02 8.43
CA GLU A 30 15.97 7.38 9.84
C GLU A 30 15.82 6.14 10.76
N ALA A 31 15.28 5.05 10.23
CA ALA A 31 15.06 3.80 10.96
C ALA A 31 15.52 2.55 10.17
N PRO A 32 16.81 2.45 9.75
CA PRO A 32 17.28 1.44 8.81
C PRO A 32 17.19 -0.01 9.34
N ARG A 33 17.01 -0.17 10.66
CA ARG A 33 16.75 -1.48 11.29
C ARG A 33 15.44 -2.11 10.82
N ILE A 34 14.42 -1.29 10.51
CA ILE A 34 13.07 -1.75 10.15
C ILE A 34 13.13 -2.58 8.86
N PRO A 35 13.53 -2.04 7.69
CA PRO A 35 13.59 -2.83 6.47
C PRO A 35 14.55 -4.02 6.58
N ARG A 36 15.67 -3.88 7.31
CA ARG A 36 16.65 -4.97 7.50
C ARG A 36 16.06 -6.18 8.21
N ILE A 37 15.30 -5.98 9.30
CA ILE A 37 14.65 -7.08 10.01
C ILE A 37 13.46 -7.59 9.21
N LEU A 38 12.69 -6.67 8.59
CA LEU A 38 11.52 -7.03 7.82
C LEU A 38 11.87 -7.96 6.64
N PHE A 39 12.96 -7.73 5.92
CA PHE A 39 13.43 -8.64 4.86
C PHE A 39 13.93 -10.00 5.35
N LYS A 40 14.24 -10.16 6.64
CA LYS A 40 14.52 -11.48 7.22
C LYS A 40 13.23 -12.24 7.51
N LEU A 41 12.18 -11.53 7.93
CA LEU A 41 10.86 -12.10 8.19
C LEU A 41 10.11 -12.39 6.89
N PHE A 42 10.29 -11.55 5.88
CA PHE A 42 9.62 -11.62 4.58
C PHE A 42 10.65 -11.51 3.44
N PRO A 43 11.37 -12.60 3.12
CA PRO A 43 12.40 -12.56 2.09
C PRO A 43 11.87 -12.21 0.69
N HIS A 44 10.65 -12.63 0.36
CA HIS A 44 10.01 -12.39 -0.94
C HIS A 44 9.61 -10.91 -1.15
N MET A 45 9.37 -10.17 -0.06
CA MET A 45 9.09 -8.74 -0.14
C MET A 45 10.23 -7.98 -0.83
N ALA A 46 11.48 -8.43 -0.65
CA ALA A 46 12.65 -7.79 -1.25
C ALA A 46 12.71 -7.92 -2.79
N THR A 47 11.98 -8.86 -3.38
CA THR A 47 11.92 -9.08 -4.83
C THR A 47 10.69 -8.46 -5.48
N GLN A 48 9.79 -7.85 -4.70
CA GLN A 48 8.62 -7.16 -5.24
C GLN A 48 9.06 -5.98 -6.12
N ARG A 49 8.30 -5.74 -7.20
CA ARG A 49 8.55 -4.63 -8.12
C ARG A 49 7.82 -3.39 -7.64
N CYS A 50 8.59 -2.35 -7.38
CA CYS A 50 8.07 -1.00 -7.20
C CYS A 50 8.29 -0.24 -8.51
N TYR A 51 7.25 0.40 -9.01
CA TYR A 51 7.34 1.39 -10.08
C TYR A 51 7.61 2.73 -9.40
N ASN A 52 8.88 2.92 -9.07
CA ASN A 52 9.46 4.22 -8.74
C ASN A 52 10.12 4.81 -9.99
N ASP A 53 10.38 6.11 -9.98
CA ASP A 53 11.01 6.82 -11.10
C ASP A 53 12.42 6.27 -11.44
N GLY A 54 13.03 5.49 -10.55
CA GLY A 54 14.34 4.87 -10.71
C GLY A 54 14.36 3.42 -11.21
N GLY A 55 13.20 2.74 -11.37
CA GLY A 55 13.11 1.33 -11.75
C GLY A 55 13.81 0.35 -10.79
N TYR A 56 13.95 0.70 -9.51
CA TYR A 56 14.70 -0.09 -8.54
C TYR A 56 13.89 -1.26 -7.98
N SER A 57 14.59 -2.31 -7.52
CA SER A 57 13.95 -3.35 -6.70
C SER A 57 13.50 -2.75 -5.38
N PHE A 58 12.43 -3.29 -4.80
CA PHE A 58 11.94 -2.81 -3.52
C PHE A 58 12.99 -2.94 -2.40
N ARG A 59 13.90 -3.92 -2.49
CA ARG A 59 15.05 -4.02 -1.57
C ARG A 59 15.86 -2.73 -1.47
N ARG A 60 16.11 -2.06 -2.60
CA ARG A 60 16.88 -0.82 -2.64
C ARG A 60 16.02 0.35 -2.18
N GLU A 61 14.79 0.42 -2.67
CA GLU A 61 13.85 1.49 -2.31
C GLU A 61 13.58 1.54 -0.80
N ALA A 62 13.36 0.38 -0.19
CA ALA A 62 13.05 0.27 1.23
C ALA A 62 14.14 0.81 2.16
N GLN A 63 15.34 1.10 1.67
CA GLN A 63 16.41 1.73 2.46
C GLN A 63 16.17 3.22 2.72
N ALA A 64 15.40 3.89 1.86
CA ALA A 64 15.11 5.32 1.95
C ALA A 64 13.74 5.62 1.33
N THR A 65 12.67 5.10 1.94
CA THR A 65 11.28 5.35 1.56
C THR A 65 10.43 5.63 2.79
N GLU A 66 9.22 6.10 2.58
CA GLU A 66 8.25 6.42 3.61
C GLU A 66 7.76 5.15 4.31
N ILE A 67 7.61 5.19 5.63
CA ILE A 67 7.12 4.06 6.42
C ILE A 67 5.76 3.54 5.92
N PRO A 68 4.80 4.39 5.47
CA PRO A 68 3.53 3.91 4.89
C PRO A 68 3.70 3.17 3.55
N HIS A 69 4.71 3.49 2.74
CA HIS A 69 5.02 2.74 1.53
C HIS A 69 5.60 1.36 1.88
N LEU A 70 6.41 1.28 2.94
CA LEU A 70 6.83 -0.02 3.49
C LEU A 70 5.65 -0.84 4.04
N LEU A 71 4.70 -0.18 4.71
CA LEU A 71 3.46 -0.80 5.18
C LEU A 71 2.65 -1.39 4.01
N GLU A 72 2.50 -0.65 2.92
CA GLU A 72 1.80 -1.12 1.70
C GLU A 72 2.34 -2.47 1.24
N HIS A 73 3.65 -2.53 0.96
CA HIS A 73 4.32 -3.75 0.51
C HIS A 73 4.17 -4.92 1.49
N LEU A 74 4.23 -4.63 2.79
CA LEU A 74 4.02 -5.63 3.83
C LEU A 74 2.59 -6.20 3.81
N ILE A 75 1.58 -5.35 3.59
CA ILE A 75 0.19 -5.80 3.45
C ILE A 75 0.06 -6.73 2.24
N LEU A 76 0.61 -6.33 1.08
CA LEU A 76 0.55 -7.14 -0.14
C LEU A 76 1.24 -8.50 0.05
N GLU A 77 2.42 -8.51 0.67
CA GLU A 77 3.18 -9.72 0.99
C GLU A 77 2.41 -10.67 1.91
N ILE A 78 1.79 -10.14 2.99
CA ILE A 78 1.01 -10.96 3.92
C ILE A 78 -0.17 -11.61 3.20
N GLN A 79 -0.90 -10.86 2.37
CA GLN A 79 -2.00 -11.41 1.57
C GLN A 79 -1.49 -12.49 0.61
N ASP A 80 -0.34 -12.26 -0.04
CA ASP A 80 0.25 -13.21 -0.97
C ASP A 80 0.67 -14.54 -0.29
N GLN A 81 1.25 -14.46 0.91
CA GLN A 81 1.59 -15.67 1.69
C GLN A 81 0.35 -16.46 2.13
N VAL A 82 -0.77 -15.79 2.38
CA VAL A 82 -2.03 -16.45 2.75
C VAL A 82 -2.57 -17.25 1.57
N ARG A 83 -2.57 -16.67 0.36
CA ARG A 83 -3.00 -17.35 -0.88
C ARG A 83 -1.92 -18.23 -1.52
N ARG A 84 -0.69 -18.20 -1.01
CA ARG A 84 0.47 -18.96 -1.51
C ARG A 84 0.82 -18.64 -2.97
N GLY A 85 0.83 -17.36 -3.32
CA GLY A 85 1.15 -16.90 -4.68
C GLY A 85 0.12 -17.26 -5.76
N VAL A 86 -1.06 -17.77 -5.39
CA VAL A 86 -2.12 -18.09 -6.34
C VAL A 86 -2.94 -16.85 -6.68
N GLY A 87 -3.11 -16.57 -7.97
CA GLY A 87 -3.95 -15.48 -8.47
C GLY A 87 -3.11 -14.38 -9.13
N THR A 88 -3.76 -13.26 -9.45
CA THR A 88 -3.06 -12.10 -10.00
C THR A 88 -2.25 -11.39 -8.92
N PRO A 89 -1.06 -10.85 -9.24
CA PRO A 89 -0.37 -9.87 -8.41
C PRO A 89 -1.30 -8.86 -7.76
N PHE A 90 -1.14 -8.61 -6.45
CA PHE A 90 -1.78 -7.45 -5.84
C PHE A 90 -0.98 -6.19 -6.20
N ALA A 91 -1.69 -5.08 -6.40
CA ALA A 91 -1.09 -3.77 -6.56
C ALA A 91 -1.40 -2.88 -5.35
N GLY A 92 -0.54 -1.88 -5.15
CA GLY A 92 -0.70 -0.85 -4.15
C GLY A 92 -0.20 0.49 -4.65
N GLU A 93 -0.62 1.55 -3.95
CA GLU A 93 -0.15 2.91 -4.19
C GLU A 93 -0.17 3.70 -2.89
N THR A 94 0.93 4.37 -2.60
CA THR A 94 1.10 5.25 -1.45
C THR A 94 1.33 6.67 -1.95
N HIS A 95 0.59 7.62 -1.39
CA HIS A 95 0.71 9.04 -1.73
C HIS A 95 0.46 9.94 -0.52
N TRP A 96 1.00 11.15 -0.57
CA TRP A 96 0.81 12.20 0.44
C TRP A 96 0.91 13.59 -0.21
N ASN A 97 0.29 14.59 0.40
CA ASN A 97 0.44 15.98 -0.01
C ASN A 97 0.41 16.89 1.23
N TRP A 98 1.56 17.13 1.84
CA TRP A 98 1.66 17.95 3.06
C TRP A 98 1.45 19.45 2.86
N THR A 99 1.24 19.89 1.61
CA THR A 99 0.79 21.27 1.34
C THR A 99 -0.72 21.41 1.62
N ILE A 100 -1.47 20.31 1.54
CA ILE A 100 -2.93 20.27 1.71
C ILE A 100 -3.32 19.53 2.99
N ASP A 101 -2.67 18.39 3.26
CA ASP A 101 -2.91 17.54 4.41
C ASP A 101 -1.94 17.85 5.57
N PRO A 102 -2.31 17.54 6.82
CA PRO A 102 -1.38 17.59 7.94
C PRO A 102 -0.11 16.76 7.68
N ARG A 103 1.04 17.26 8.14
CA ARG A 103 2.30 16.54 8.02
C ARG A 103 2.20 15.19 8.71
N GLY A 104 2.74 14.15 8.07
CA GLY A 104 2.66 12.78 8.58
C GLY A 104 1.34 12.07 8.28
N ARG A 105 0.41 12.69 7.55
CA ARG A 105 -0.73 12.01 6.94
C ARG A 105 -0.36 11.42 5.58
N PHE A 106 -0.73 10.18 5.38
CA PHE A 106 -0.54 9.42 4.14
C PHE A 106 -1.79 8.67 3.76
N TYR A 107 -1.93 8.42 2.47
CA TYR A 107 -2.97 7.58 1.91
C TYR A 107 -2.34 6.38 1.25
N VAL A 108 -2.75 5.19 1.67
CA VAL A 108 -2.28 3.92 1.12
C VAL A 108 -3.47 3.21 0.50
N THR A 109 -3.32 2.73 -0.72
CA THR A 109 -4.32 1.87 -1.37
C THR A 109 -3.72 0.51 -1.64
N VAL A 110 -4.51 -0.54 -1.43
CA VAL A 110 -4.10 -1.93 -1.67
C VAL A 110 -5.23 -2.71 -2.31
N ASP A 111 -4.89 -3.54 -3.29
CA ASP A 111 -5.79 -4.54 -3.82
C ASP A 111 -5.96 -5.71 -2.85
N TYR A 112 -7.11 -6.37 -2.93
CA TYR A 112 -7.39 -7.60 -2.20
C TYR A 112 -8.29 -8.54 -3.01
N ASP A 113 -8.35 -9.81 -2.62
CA ASP A 113 -9.31 -10.79 -3.18
C ASP A 113 -10.28 -11.34 -2.11
N ASN A 114 -10.00 -11.03 -0.85
CA ASN A 114 -10.76 -11.46 0.31
C ASN A 114 -10.71 -10.37 1.39
N GLU A 115 -11.82 -9.68 1.60
CA GLU A 115 -11.90 -8.51 2.49
C GLU A 115 -11.47 -8.81 3.94
N LEU A 116 -11.83 -10.00 4.46
CA LEU A 116 -11.46 -10.39 5.82
C LEU A 116 -9.95 -10.67 5.95
N VAL A 117 -9.34 -11.25 4.90
CA VAL A 117 -7.88 -11.44 4.86
C VAL A 117 -7.19 -10.08 4.74
N ALA A 118 -7.71 -9.18 3.90
CA ALA A 118 -7.17 -7.83 3.73
C ALA A 118 -7.18 -7.05 5.04
N LEU A 119 -8.31 -7.01 5.75
CA LEU A 119 -8.42 -6.37 7.05
C LEU A 119 -7.43 -6.97 8.07
N GLY A 120 -7.32 -8.30 8.11
CA GLY A 120 -6.37 -8.99 8.97
C GLY A 120 -4.92 -8.69 8.61
N ALA A 121 -4.59 -8.62 7.32
CA ALA A 121 -3.26 -8.26 6.82
C ALA A 121 -2.89 -6.81 7.16
N ILE A 122 -3.83 -5.87 6.97
CA ILE A 122 -3.67 -4.45 7.34
C ILE A 122 -3.32 -4.31 8.82
N ARG A 123 -4.08 -4.96 9.70
CA ARG A 123 -3.85 -4.89 11.16
C ARG A 123 -2.58 -5.61 11.60
N LEU A 124 -2.25 -6.73 10.97
CA LEU A 124 -0.99 -7.43 11.23
C LEU A 124 0.21 -6.57 10.80
N ALA A 125 0.16 -5.96 9.62
CA ALA A 125 1.22 -5.11 9.10
C ALA A 125 1.45 -3.87 9.98
N GLU A 126 0.38 -3.18 10.40
CA GLU A 126 0.44 -2.07 11.36
C GLU A 126 1.17 -2.50 12.65
N ARG A 127 0.78 -3.64 13.22
CA ARG A 127 1.39 -4.17 14.44
C ARG A 127 2.86 -4.55 14.24
N VAL A 128 3.22 -5.14 13.10
CA VAL A 128 4.61 -5.53 12.79
C VAL A 128 5.50 -4.29 12.68
N ILE A 129 5.07 -3.25 11.95
CA ILE A 129 5.84 -2.01 11.82
C ILE A 129 6.04 -1.35 13.20
N ASN A 130 4.97 -1.23 13.99
CA ASN A 130 5.06 -0.65 15.33
C ASN A 130 5.94 -1.51 16.28
N ALA A 131 5.90 -2.83 16.16
CA ALA A 131 6.77 -3.73 16.94
C ALA A 131 8.24 -3.64 16.50
N LEU A 132 8.52 -3.42 15.22
CA LEU A 132 9.88 -3.18 14.72
C LEU A 132 10.43 -1.85 15.24
N ASP A 133 9.59 -0.82 15.27
CA ASP A 133 9.99 0.48 15.77
C ASP A 133 10.24 0.45 17.28
N SER A 134 9.34 -0.13 18.07
CA SER A 134 9.51 -0.33 19.53
C SER A 134 10.55 -1.39 19.93
N LYS A 135 11.10 -2.15 18.96
CA LYS A 135 12.05 -3.27 19.17
C LYS A 135 11.42 -4.49 19.89
N GLU A 136 10.12 -4.66 19.76
CA GLU A 136 9.32 -5.73 20.38
C GLU A 136 8.89 -6.82 19.38
N ILE A 137 9.50 -6.88 18.19
CA ILE A 137 9.11 -7.82 17.12
C ILE A 137 9.09 -9.30 17.55
N ALA A 138 9.87 -9.68 18.57
CA ALA A 138 9.87 -11.04 19.13
C ALA A 138 8.51 -11.45 19.72
N GLN A 139 7.64 -10.50 20.06
CA GLN A 139 6.29 -10.76 20.56
C GLN A 139 5.29 -11.12 19.44
N VAL A 140 5.64 -10.88 18.18
CA VAL A 140 4.77 -11.18 17.03
C VAL A 140 5.14 -12.54 16.43
N ASP A 141 4.35 -13.56 16.75
CA ASP A 141 4.49 -14.91 16.19
C ASP A 141 3.97 -14.96 14.75
N MET A 142 4.83 -14.61 13.80
CA MET A 142 4.48 -14.52 12.38
C MET A 142 3.87 -15.81 11.80
N PRO A 143 4.45 -17.02 12.01
CA PRO A 143 3.84 -18.26 11.54
C PRO A 143 2.41 -18.47 12.06
N ARG A 144 2.15 -18.17 13.33
CA ARG A 144 0.81 -18.29 13.92
C ARG A 144 -0.16 -17.29 13.34
N GLU A 145 0.25 -16.04 13.15
CA GLU A 145 -0.59 -14.99 12.57
C GLU A 145 -0.96 -15.29 11.12
N ILE A 146 -0.01 -15.69 10.28
CA ILE A 146 -0.29 -16.12 8.90
C ILE A 146 -1.19 -17.37 8.89
N GLY A 147 -1.00 -18.31 9.83
CA GLY A 147 -1.87 -19.47 10.01
C GLY A 147 -3.33 -19.08 10.29
N ARG A 148 -3.56 -18.11 11.19
CA ARG A 148 -4.90 -17.59 11.50
C ARG A 148 -5.56 -16.97 10.28
N LEU A 149 -4.83 -16.16 9.50
CA LEU A 149 -5.36 -15.56 8.27
C LEU A 149 -5.72 -16.61 7.21
N ARG A 150 -4.97 -17.71 7.12
CA ARG A 150 -5.32 -18.84 6.24
C ARG A 150 -6.59 -19.54 6.67
N GLU A 151 -6.80 -19.75 7.96
CA GLU A 151 -8.07 -20.31 8.46
C GLU A 151 -9.24 -19.35 8.22
N LEU A 152 -9.04 -18.05 8.43
CA LEU A 152 -10.02 -17.02 8.11
C LEU A 152 -10.41 -17.04 6.62
N ALA A 153 -9.42 -17.15 5.72
CA ALA A 153 -9.65 -17.28 4.28
C ALA A 153 -10.47 -18.53 3.91
N LYS A 154 -10.24 -19.66 4.60
CA LYS A 154 -11.02 -20.89 4.39
C LYS A 154 -12.46 -20.74 4.86
N LEU A 155 -12.67 -20.11 6.01
CA LEU A 155 -14.01 -19.89 6.58
C LEU A 155 -14.80 -18.91 5.72
N SER A 156 -14.23 -17.77 5.33
CA SER A 156 -14.93 -16.76 4.55
C SER A 156 -15.41 -17.29 3.19
N ARG A 157 -14.61 -18.12 2.52
CA ARG A 157 -15.02 -18.81 1.29
C ARG A 157 -16.22 -19.76 1.46
N ARG A 158 -16.45 -20.29 2.67
CA ARG A 158 -17.60 -21.17 2.96
C ARG A 158 -18.88 -20.39 3.25
N PHE A 159 -18.77 -19.18 3.77
CA PHE A 159 -19.92 -18.37 4.21
C PHE A 159 -20.33 -17.28 3.22
N ILE A 160 -19.53 -17.00 2.18
CA ILE A 160 -19.87 -16.06 1.11
C ILE A 160 -20.07 -16.86 -0.20
N PRO A 161 -21.31 -17.23 -0.57
CA PRO A 161 -21.57 -17.96 -1.81
C PRO A 161 -21.26 -17.12 -3.05
N THR A 162 -20.81 -17.79 -4.11
CA THR A 162 -20.37 -17.30 -5.42
C THR A 162 -21.36 -16.38 -6.17
N ALA A 163 -22.58 -16.19 -5.68
CA ALA A 163 -23.61 -15.33 -6.31
C ALA A 163 -23.21 -13.85 -6.37
N THR A 164 -22.24 -13.41 -5.56
CA THR A 164 -21.58 -12.10 -5.65
C THR A 164 -20.37 -12.06 -6.58
N ARG A 165 -20.11 -13.08 -7.41
CA ARG A 165 -19.06 -13.03 -8.45
C ARG A 165 -19.60 -12.76 -9.86
N GLU A 166 -20.80 -13.24 -10.20
CA GLU A 166 -21.34 -13.10 -11.57
C GLU A 166 -21.99 -11.74 -11.85
N ARG A 167 -22.52 -11.06 -10.82
CA ARG A 167 -22.98 -9.66 -10.95
C ARG A 167 -21.83 -8.66 -11.24
N TRP A 168 -20.58 -9.11 -11.09
CA TRP A 168 -19.37 -8.27 -11.09
C TRP A 168 -18.42 -8.54 -12.27
N ARG A 169 -18.85 -9.34 -13.26
CA ARG A 169 -18.23 -9.37 -14.60
C ARG A 169 -18.89 -8.41 -15.60
N GLY A 170 -20.07 -7.88 -15.27
CA GLY A 170 -20.90 -7.09 -16.19
C GLY A 170 -20.76 -5.56 -16.09
N VAL A 171 -19.80 -5.04 -15.31
CA VAL A 171 -19.60 -3.58 -15.13
C VAL A 171 -18.19 -3.19 -15.59
N GLN A 172 -17.81 -3.59 -16.81
CA GLN A 172 -16.56 -3.17 -17.45
C GLN A 172 -16.75 -2.29 -18.70
N GLU A 173 -17.98 -1.90 -19.04
CA GLU A 173 -18.24 -0.93 -20.10
C GLU A 173 -19.15 0.18 -19.59
N ALA A 174 -18.58 1.11 -18.83
CA ALA A 174 -19.09 2.48 -18.81
C ALA A 174 -17.97 3.36 -19.37
N PRO A 175 -18.20 4.14 -20.44
CA PRO A 175 -17.17 5.01 -20.99
C PRO A 175 -16.75 6.06 -19.95
N GLU A 176 -15.46 6.38 -19.95
CA GLU A 176 -14.89 7.48 -19.16
C GLU A 176 -15.73 8.75 -19.30
N PRO A 177 -16.03 9.47 -18.18
CA PRO A 177 -16.62 10.78 -18.29
C PRO A 177 -15.65 11.71 -19.03
N ALA A 178 -16.14 12.35 -20.09
CA ALA A 178 -15.39 13.28 -20.90
C ALA A 178 -14.70 14.35 -20.04
N GLU A 179 -13.41 14.57 -20.30
CA GLU A 179 -12.64 15.64 -19.69
C GLU A 179 -13.34 17.00 -19.91
N PRO A 180 -13.48 17.85 -18.88
CA PRO A 180 -13.99 19.19 -19.07
C PRO A 180 -13.02 19.97 -19.95
N SER A 181 -13.52 20.49 -21.07
CA SER A 181 -12.80 21.35 -22.00
C SER A 181 -12.16 22.53 -21.27
N GLU A 182 -10.85 22.70 -21.46
CA GLU A 182 -10.09 23.86 -20.98
C GLU A 182 -10.72 25.17 -21.51
N PRO A 183 -10.92 26.20 -20.66
CA PRO A 183 -11.31 27.51 -21.15
C PRO A 183 -10.15 28.17 -21.92
N GLU A 184 -10.49 28.86 -23.02
CA GLU A 184 -9.56 29.58 -23.88
C GLU A 184 -8.60 30.51 -23.11
N PRO A 185 -7.33 30.62 -23.54
CA PRO A 185 -6.38 31.49 -22.87
C PRO A 185 -6.73 32.96 -23.09
N ALA A 186 -6.94 33.68 -21.99
CA ALA A 186 -6.99 35.13 -22.00
C ALA A 186 -5.64 35.73 -22.48
N PRO A 187 -5.65 36.87 -23.20
CA PRO A 187 -4.44 37.45 -23.74
C PRO A 187 -3.50 37.93 -22.63
N TYR A 188 -2.23 37.52 -22.74
CA TYR A 188 -1.10 37.89 -21.89
C TYR A 188 -0.96 39.42 -21.78
N SER A 189 -0.97 39.94 -20.55
CA SER A 189 -0.42 41.25 -20.19
C SER A 189 0.90 41.00 -19.47
N ALA A 190 1.99 41.51 -20.04
CA ALA A 190 3.32 41.44 -19.45
C ALA A 190 3.46 42.47 -18.33
N ASN A 191 3.79 42.02 -17.11
CA ASN A 191 4.80 42.68 -16.28
C ASN A 191 5.26 41.83 -15.07
N GLU A 192 6.55 41.51 -15.12
CA GLU A 192 7.59 41.50 -14.07
C GLU A 192 7.42 40.77 -12.72
N ALA A 193 8.43 39.89 -12.53
CA ALA A 193 9.28 39.73 -11.35
C ALA A 193 8.91 38.70 -10.26
N ALA A 194 9.58 37.54 -10.40
CA ALA A 194 10.36 36.84 -9.38
C ALA A 194 9.76 36.59 -7.99
N GLN A 195 9.48 35.32 -7.69
CA GLN A 195 10.24 34.53 -6.70
C GLN A 195 9.81 33.06 -6.67
N SER A 196 10.81 32.19 -6.59
CA SER A 196 10.77 30.73 -6.59
C SER A 196 10.00 30.11 -5.42
N ALA A 197 9.15 29.11 -5.71
CA ALA A 197 8.56 28.19 -4.73
C ALA A 197 8.68 26.73 -5.24
N PRO A 198 8.81 25.73 -4.34
CA PRO A 198 9.26 24.37 -4.67
C PRO A 198 8.12 23.48 -5.18
N THR A 199 8.47 22.53 -6.05
CA THR A 199 7.63 21.43 -6.55
C THR A 199 7.34 20.39 -5.46
N PRO A 200 6.09 19.85 -5.39
CA PRO A 200 5.97 18.44 -5.02
C PRO A 200 4.86 17.68 -5.80
N LYS A 201 5.25 16.59 -6.46
CA LYS A 201 4.41 15.43 -6.77
C LYS A 201 5.33 14.21 -6.68
N GLU A 202 5.15 13.35 -5.70
CA GLU A 202 5.78 12.03 -5.64
C GLU A 202 4.69 10.99 -5.39
N THR A 203 4.52 10.09 -6.35
CA THR A 203 3.53 9.01 -6.36
C THR A 203 4.31 7.72 -6.61
N HIS A 204 4.12 6.68 -5.78
CA HIS A 204 4.73 5.36 -5.98
C HIS A 204 3.66 4.29 -6.22
N ARG A 205 3.82 3.47 -7.26
CA ARG A 205 2.91 2.36 -7.62
C ARG A 205 3.62 1.02 -7.60
N VAL A 206 2.93 -0.07 -7.26
CA VAL A 206 3.54 -1.40 -7.04
C VAL A 206 2.73 -2.51 -7.70
N PHE A 207 3.39 -3.60 -8.15
CA PHE A 207 2.76 -4.87 -8.54
C PHE A 207 3.56 -6.07 -7.99
N ALA A 208 2.91 -7.03 -7.34
CA ALA A 208 3.55 -8.22 -6.77
C ALA A 208 3.60 -9.41 -7.74
N ASP A 209 4.67 -9.55 -8.54
CA ASP A 209 4.82 -10.67 -9.50
C ASP A 209 4.64 -12.06 -8.86
N GLY A 210 3.65 -12.82 -9.36
CA GLY A 210 3.46 -14.22 -9.01
C GLY A 210 4.46 -15.11 -9.75
N LEU A 211 5.44 -15.66 -9.04
CA LEU A 211 6.35 -16.67 -9.61
C LEU A 211 5.70 -18.06 -9.53
N ALA A 212 5.37 -18.61 -10.69
CA ALA A 212 5.09 -20.02 -10.86
C ALA A 212 6.36 -20.83 -10.56
N HIS A 213 6.26 -21.79 -9.63
CA HIS A 213 7.31 -22.77 -9.40
C HIS A 213 7.36 -23.80 -10.54
N GLY A 214 8.54 -23.92 -11.16
CA GLY A 214 9.03 -25.18 -11.74
C GLY A 214 9.93 -25.88 -10.75
#